data_AF-A0A454TI91-F1
#
_entry.id   AF-A0A454TI91-F1
#
_cell.length_a   1.000
_cell.length_b   1.000
_cell.length_c   1.000
_cell.angle_alpha   90.00
_cell.angle_beta   90.00
_cell.angle_gamma   90.00
#
_symmetry.space_group_name_H-M   'P 1'
#
loop_
_entity.id
_entity.type
_entity.pdbx_description
1 polymer ?
#
loop_
_entity_poly.entity_id
_entity_poly.type
_entity_poly.pdbx_seq_one_letter_code
_entity_poly.pdbx_strand_id
1 'polypeptide(L)'
;MSQPLLRGSGSTYNERWAALALESAHKGFLRTQRDVVLSGVMAYFSLEQAKQNVALAQASLKRANEAKAINEALLAAGRIARIALLQSDADVAQADLTLTQSEQAESVARRQLLRAIGRYDLDADRTDMTLTDSFTSYLSPATQNEGLTIRDALAKRIDLQLARDTVIANQFNVIAAEDGMRNQLDLYARLDRTSDNTTGTATRQINRAVGLSFSMPLDKSQTLPGSA
;
A
#
# COMPACT_ATOMS: atom_id res chain seq x y z
N MET A 1 -12.05 -43.43 -7.60
CA MET A 1 -10.67 -42.90 -7.62
C MET A 1 -10.33 -42.57 -9.06
N SER A 2 -9.69 -41.43 -9.32
CA SER A 2 -9.22 -41.03 -10.65
C SER A 2 -7.79 -40.51 -10.53
N GLN A 3 -6.87 -41.03 -11.34
CA GLN A 3 -5.47 -40.64 -11.34
C GLN A 3 -5.10 -40.11 -12.72
N PRO A 4 -4.67 -38.85 -12.84
CA PRO A 4 -4.14 -38.31 -14.10
C PRO A 4 -2.78 -38.93 -14.40
N LEU A 5 -2.58 -39.40 -15.63
CA LEU A 5 -1.36 -40.10 -16.07
C LEU A 5 -0.50 -39.26 -17.04
N LEU A 6 -1.05 -38.19 -17.62
CA LEU A 6 -0.35 -37.30 -18.55
C LEU A 6 -0.47 -35.83 -18.10
N ARG A 7 -1.56 -35.14 -18.48
CA ARG A 7 -1.90 -33.78 -18.03
C ARG A 7 -2.08 -33.77 -16.51
N GLY A 8 -1.36 -32.90 -15.78
CA GLY A 8 -1.43 -32.86 -14.31
C GLY A 8 -0.77 -34.04 -13.58
N SER A 9 0.01 -34.90 -14.26
CA SER A 9 0.84 -35.92 -13.62
C SER A 9 2.08 -35.29 -12.96
N GLY A 10 1.86 -34.59 -11.85
CA GLY A 10 2.89 -33.87 -11.12
C GLY A 10 2.32 -33.00 -10.01
N SER A 11 2.19 -33.57 -8.80
CA SER A 11 1.87 -32.82 -7.56
C SER A 11 2.83 -31.64 -7.33
N THR A 12 4.02 -31.72 -7.91
CA THR A 12 5.11 -30.74 -7.77
C THR A 12 4.79 -29.37 -8.38
N TYR A 13 3.90 -29.26 -9.38
CA TYR A 13 3.54 -27.96 -9.96
C TYR A 13 2.77 -27.09 -8.96
N ASN A 14 1.73 -27.66 -8.36
CA ASN A 14 0.90 -26.97 -7.37
C ASN A 14 1.69 -26.64 -6.10
N GLU A 15 2.57 -27.55 -5.66
CA GLU A 15 3.46 -27.31 -4.51
C GLU A 15 4.46 -26.19 -4.76
N ARG A 16 5.11 -26.16 -5.93
CA ARG A 16 6.07 -25.09 -6.30
C ARG A 16 5.38 -23.74 -6.49
N TRP A 17 4.18 -23.73 -7.07
CA TRP A 17 3.35 -22.53 -7.17
C TRP A 17 2.96 -22.00 -5.79
N ALA A 18 2.47 -22.87 -4.90
CA ALA A 18 2.12 -22.49 -3.54
C ALA A 18 3.32 -21.93 -2.75
N ALA A 19 4.51 -22.52 -2.95
CA ALA A 19 5.75 -22.02 -2.35
C ALA A 19 6.14 -20.62 -2.86
N LEU A 20 6.08 -20.39 -4.19
CA LEU A 20 6.35 -19.08 -4.77
C LEU A 20 5.32 -18.02 -4.31
N ALA A 21 4.04 -18.39 -4.27
CA ALA A 21 2.98 -17.51 -3.80
C ALA A 21 3.19 -17.11 -2.32
N LEU A 22 3.61 -18.05 -1.48
CA LEU A 22 3.96 -17.80 -0.08
C LEU A 22 5.17 -16.85 0.04
N GLU A 23 6.22 -17.08 -0.75
CA GLU A 23 7.41 -16.21 -0.76
C GLU A 23 7.07 -14.78 -1.20
N SER A 24 6.26 -14.64 -2.25
CA SER A 24 5.78 -13.35 -2.74
C SER A 24 4.91 -12.64 -1.69
N ALA A 25 4.01 -13.37 -1.01
CA ALA A 25 3.20 -12.82 0.07
C ALA A 25 4.07 -12.35 1.25
N HIS A 26 5.11 -13.10 1.61
CA HIS A 26 6.05 -12.70 2.66
C HIS A 26 6.82 -11.43 2.28
N LYS A 27 7.34 -11.33 1.05
CA LYS A 27 7.98 -10.10 0.55
C LYS A 27 7.00 -8.92 0.51
N GLY A 28 5.75 -9.16 0.12
CA GLY A 28 4.68 -8.17 0.14
C GLY A 28 4.43 -7.63 1.54
N PHE A 29 4.36 -8.52 2.54
CA PHE A 29 4.26 -8.14 3.95
C PHE A 29 5.44 -7.28 4.42
N LEU A 30 6.68 -7.65 4.08
CA LEU A 30 7.88 -6.86 4.41
C LEU A 30 7.87 -5.48 3.75
N ARG A 31 7.35 -5.36 2.52
CA ARG A 31 7.15 -4.07 1.86
C ARG A 31 6.14 -3.22 2.61
N THR A 32 4.96 -3.76 2.89
CA THR A 32 3.92 -3.05 3.65
C THR A 32 4.43 -2.61 5.02
N GLN A 33 5.20 -3.45 5.71
CA GLN A 33 5.83 -3.09 6.98
C GLN A 33 6.75 -1.85 6.83
N ARG A 34 7.61 -1.82 5.81
CA ARG A 34 8.48 -0.67 5.53
C ARG A 34 7.67 0.58 5.16
N ASP A 35 6.63 0.43 4.36
CA ASP A 35 5.76 1.53 3.94
C ASP A 35 5.02 2.14 5.14
N VAL A 36 4.55 1.31 6.08
CA VAL A 36 3.91 1.78 7.33
C VAL A 36 4.91 2.55 8.20
N VAL A 37 6.14 2.04 8.39
CA VAL A 37 7.18 2.74 9.14
C VAL A 37 7.50 4.09 8.48
N LEU A 38 7.74 4.11 7.17
CA LEU A 38 8.04 5.34 6.44
C LEU A 38 6.89 6.34 6.51
N SER A 39 5.64 5.87 6.36
CA SER A 39 4.45 6.71 6.47
C SER A 39 4.34 7.34 7.86
N GLY A 40 4.62 6.58 8.93
CA GLY A 40 4.66 7.10 10.29
C GLY A 40 5.74 8.18 10.49
N VAL A 41 6.95 7.93 9.99
CA VAL A 41 8.07 8.90 10.07
C VAL A 41 7.76 10.18 9.29
N MET A 42 7.23 10.07 8.07
CA MET A 42 6.85 11.23 7.26
C MET A 42 5.72 12.04 7.92
N ALA A 43 4.72 11.36 8.49
CA ALA A 43 3.63 12.03 9.20
C ALA A 43 4.12 12.74 10.47
N TYR A 44 5.10 12.17 11.18
CA TYR A 44 5.72 12.79 12.35
C TYR A 44 6.41 14.12 11.98
N PHE A 45 7.27 14.11 10.96
CA PHE A 45 7.97 15.32 10.53
C PHE A 45 7.05 16.33 9.84
N SER A 46 5.99 15.88 9.18
CA SER A 46 4.96 16.78 8.65
C SER A 46 4.25 17.56 9.76
N LEU A 47 3.96 16.92 10.91
CA LEU A 47 3.39 17.60 12.07
C LEU A 47 4.39 18.58 12.71
N GLU A 48 5.67 18.20 12.82
CA GLU A 48 6.73 19.11 13.30
C GLU A 48 6.77 20.39 12.45
N GLN A 49 6.82 20.23 11.13
CA GLN A 49 6.83 21.35 10.18
C GLN A 49 5.57 22.21 10.31
N ALA A 50 4.39 21.60 10.43
CA ALA A 50 3.13 22.34 10.56
C ALA A 50 3.10 23.19 11.86
N LYS A 51 3.59 22.67 12.99
CA LYS A 51 3.72 23.44 14.23
C LYS A 51 4.68 24.62 14.08
N GLN A 52 5.81 24.43 13.39
CA GLN A 52 6.74 25.52 13.10
C GLN A 52 6.10 26.60 12.22
N ASN A 53 5.28 26.21 11.24
CA ASN A 53 4.53 27.15 10.40
C ASN A 53 3.50 27.96 11.20
N VAL A 54 2.80 27.33 12.16
CA VAL A 54 1.91 28.05 13.09
C VAL A 54 2.68 29.09 13.89
N ALA A 55 3.82 28.72 14.48
CA ALA A 55 4.66 29.67 15.23
C ALA A 55 5.14 30.84 14.36
N LEU A 56 5.50 30.57 13.09
CA LEU A 56 5.88 31.60 12.13
C LEU A 56 4.71 32.52 11.77
N ALA A 57 3.51 31.96 11.56
CA ALA A 57 2.30 32.72 11.27
C ALA A 57 1.89 33.62 12.44
N GLN A 58 1.98 33.12 13.69
CA GLN A 58 1.76 33.91 14.90
C GLN A 58 2.74 35.09 14.99
N ALA A 59 4.02 34.85 14.72
CA ALA A 59 5.03 35.91 14.69
C ALA A 59 4.78 36.93 13.55
N SER A 60 4.24 36.49 12.42
CA SER A 60 3.82 37.36 11.32
C SER A 60 2.64 38.26 11.72
N LEU A 61 1.60 37.67 12.32
CA LEU A 61 0.43 38.40 12.82
C LEU A 61 0.82 39.43 13.89
N LYS A 62 1.72 39.07 14.81
CA LYS A 62 2.24 40.01 15.81
C LYS A 62 2.91 41.22 15.15
N ARG A 63 3.79 40.99 14.16
CA ARG A 63 4.46 42.07 13.43
C ARG A 63 3.49 42.94 12.64
N ALA A 64 2.47 42.35 12.02
CA ALA A 64 1.44 43.10 11.31
C ALA A 64 0.65 44.03 12.26
N ASN A 65 0.30 43.54 13.45
CA ASN A 65 -0.36 44.33 14.48
C ASN A 65 0.52 45.47 15.00
N GLU A 66 1.81 45.22 15.23
CA GLU A 66 2.77 46.26 15.62
C GLU A 66 2.89 47.35 14.54
N ALA A 67 2.99 46.96 13.26
CA ALA A 67 3.03 47.89 12.14
C ALA A 67 1.74 48.72 12.03
N LYS A 68 0.58 48.09 12.23
CA LYS A 68 -0.71 48.79 12.31
C LYS A 68 -0.73 49.82 13.43
N ALA A 69 -0.30 49.47 14.64
CA ALA A 69 -0.26 50.40 15.77
C ALA A 69 0.64 51.61 15.51
N ILE A 70 1.79 51.41 14.85
CA ILE A 70 2.66 52.51 14.40
C ILE A 70 1.93 53.40 13.40
N ASN A 71 1.23 52.82 12.43
CA ASN A 71 0.49 53.57 11.42
C ASN A 71 -0.71 54.34 12.01
N GLU A 72 -1.41 53.78 13.00
CA GLU A 72 -2.45 54.50 13.75
C GLU A 72 -1.89 55.75 14.43
N ALA A 73 -0.73 55.65 15.07
CA ALA A 73 -0.06 56.80 15.69
C ALA A 73 0.38 57.84 14.66
N LEU A 74 0.92 57.40 13.51
CA LEU A 74 1.30 58.30 12.42
C LEU A 74 0.09 59.00 11.78
N LEU A 75 -1.05 58.32 11.66
CA LEU A 75 -2.28 58.91 11.15
C LEU A 75 -2.82 59.96 12.12
N ALA A 76 -2.80 59.68 13.43
CA ALA A 76 -3.19 60.64 14.46
C ALA A 76 -2.29 61.89 14.46
N ALA A 77 -1.01 61.73 14.14
CA ALA A 77 -0.07 62.82 13.94
C ALA A 77 -0.17 63.51 12.55
N GLY A 78 -1.10 63.08 11.69
CA GLY A 78 -1.27 63.62 10.34
C GLY A 78 -0.13 63.30 9.37
N ARG A 79 0.72 62.31 9.67
CA ARG A 79 1.93 61.97 8.91
C ARG A 79 1.71 60.93 7.82
N ILE A 80 0.57 60.24 7.82
CA ILE A 80 0.17 59.30 6.75
C ILE A 80 -1.30 59.54 6.36
N ALA A 81 -1.70 59.03 5.19
CA ALA A 81 -3.07 59.07 4.73
C ALA A 81 -3.90 57.89 5.28
N ARG A 82 -5.22 58.06 5.38
CA ARG A 82 -6.16 57.02 5.84
C ARG A 82 -6.07 55.72 5.01
N ILE A 83 -5.77 55.82 3.72
CA ILE A 83 -5.59 54.66 2.84
C ILE A 83 -4.41 53.77 3.29
N ALA A 84 -3.36 54.35 3.87
CA ALA A 84 -2.22 53.59 4.38
C ALA A 84 -2.61 52.77 5.64
N LEU A 85 -3.49 53.31 6.50
CA LEU A 85 -4.04 52.55 7.62
C LEU A 85 -4.93 51.41 7.12
N LEU A 86 -5.77 51.65 6.10
CA LEU A 86 -6.60 50.60 5.51
C LEU A 86 -5.75 49.46 4.93
N GLN A 87 -4.59 49.77 4.33
CA GLN A 87 -3.65 48.74 3.88
C GLN A 87 -3.10 47.92 5.06
N SER A 88 -2.76 48.56 6.18
CA SER A 88 -2.33 47.84 7.39
C SER A 88 -3.42 46.96 7.99
N ASP A 89 -4.69 47.40 7.94
CA ASP A 89 -5.83 46.57 8.34
C ASP A 89 -5.95 45.33 7.44
N ALA A 90 -5.77 45.49 6.13
CA ALA A 90 -5.75 44.39 5.18
C ALA A 90 -4.58 43.42 5.44
N ASP A 91 -3.39 43.94 5.75
CA ASP A 91 -2.21 43.12 6.07
C ASP A 91 -2.41 42.30 7.36
N VAL A 92 -3.03 42.89 8.39
CA VAL A 92 -3.40 42.17 9.62
C VAL A 92 -4.43 41.07 9.32
N ALA A 93 -5.49 41.39 8.57
CA ALA A 93 -6.51 40.40 8.20
C ALA A 93 -5.91 39.24 7.37
N GLN A 94 -4.98 39.54 6.47
CA GLN A 94 -4.28 38.54 5.69
C GLN A 94 -3.38 37.65 6.57
N ALA A 95 -2.67 38.24 7.54
CA ALA A 95 -1.83 37.49 8.48
C ALA A 95 -2.68 36.59 9.40
N ASP A 96 -3.85 37.06 9.83
CA ASP A 96 -4.80 36.29 10.65
C ASP A 96 -5.39 35.10 9.89
N LEU A 97 -5.74 35.31 8.62
CA LEU A 97 -6.15 34.22 7.74
C LEU A 97 -5.03 33.18 7.57
N THR A 98 -3.79 33.61 7.37
CA THR A 98 -2.64 32.70 7.26
C THR A 98 -2.39 31.92 8.55
N LEU A 99 -2.59 32.53 9.73
CA LEU A 99 -2.53 31.84 11.02
C LEU A 99 -3.60 30.75 11.09
N THR A 100 -4.85 31.10 10.82
CA THR A 100 -5.99 30.16 10.84
C THR A 100 -5.75 28.97 9.89
N GLN A 101 -5.24 29.23 8.69
CA GLN A 101 -4.90 28.17 7.73
C GLN A 101 -3.76 27.28 8.23
N SER A 102 -2.76 27.85 8.89
CA SER A 102 -1.63 27.12 9.46
C SER A 102 -2.07 26.22 10.62
N GLU A 103 -2.96 26.71 11.49
CA GLU A 103 -3.53 25.94 12.60
C GLU A 103 -4.36 24.75 12.08
N GLN A 104 -5.17 24.99 11.03
CA GLN A 104 -5.92 23.92 10.38
C GLN A 104 -4.97 22.88 9.75
N ALA A 105 -3.88 23.31 9.12
CA ALA A 105 -2.87 22.42 8.55
C ALA A 105 -2.17 21.58 9.65
N GLU A 106 -1.87 22.16 10.81
CA GLU A 106 -1.35 21.43 11.96
C GLU A 106 -2.33 20.34 12.43
N SER A 107 -3.61 20.69 12.58
CA SER A 107 -4.66 19.74 12.97
C SER A 107 -4.81 18.59 11.95
N VAL A 108 -4.71 18.89 10.65
CA VAL A 108 -4.70 17.85 9.60
C VAL A 108 -3.46 16.95 9.72
N ALA A 109 -2.26 17.52 9.86
CA ALA A 109 -1.03 16.74 10.02
C ALA A 109 -1.07 15.86 11.26
N ARG A 110 -1.63 16.36 12.36
CA ARG A 110 -1.85 15.61 13.61
C ARG A 110 -2.74 14.38 13.39
N ARG A 111 -3.87 14.55 12.71
CA ARG A 111 -4.77 13.43 12.36
C ARG A 111 -4.10 12.42 11.43
N GLN A 112 -3.27 12.87 10.48
CA GLN A 112 -2.52 11.97 9.60
C GLN A 112 -1.52 11.11 10.38
N LEU A 113 -0.79 11.70 11.33
CA LEU A 113 0.12 10.95 12.22
C LEU A 113 -0.64 9.91 13.05
N LEU A 114 -1.73 10.29 13.69
CA LEU A 114 -2.55 9.37 14.48
C LEU A 114 -3.05 8.19 13.64
N ARG A 115 -3.52 8.46 12.43
CA ARG A 115 -3.93 7.41 11.48
C ARG A 115 -2.76 6.51 11.09
N ALA A 116 -1.58 7.06 10.84
CA ALA A 116 -0.39 6.29 10.47
C ALA A 116 0.06 5.34 11.59
N ILE A 117 -0.14 5.70 12.87
CA ILE A 117 0.16 4.84 14.03
C ILE A 117 -1.03 4.00 14.50
N GLY A 118 -2.13 3.96 13.72
CA GLY A 118 -3.30 3.12 14.02
C GLY A 118 -4.23 3.65 15.12
N ARG A 119 -4.12 4.93 15.51
CA ARG A 119 -5.07 5.59 16.42
C ARG A 119 -6.16 6.30 15.61
N TYR A 120 -7.39 5.79 15.71
CA TYR A 120 -8.56 6.30 14.99
C TYR A 120 -9.49 7.17 15.85
N ASP A 121 -9.08 7.55 17.06
CA ASP A 121 -9.91 8.36 17.95
C ASP A 121 -10.26 9.71 17.31
N LEU A 122 -11.57 10.00 17.28
CA LEU A 122 -12.13 11.26 16.77
C LEU A 122 -11.77 12.46 17.64
N ASP A 123 -11.28 12.23 18.87
CA ASP A 123 -10.74 13.24 19.79
C ASP A 123 -9.25 13.54 19.58
N ALA A 124 -8.72 13.24 18.39
CA ALA A 124 -7.36 13.50 17.96
C ALA A 124 -6.81 14.89 18.34
N ASP A 125 -7.65 15.93 18.26
CA ASP A 125 -7.26 17.31 18.59
C ASP A 125 -7.08 17.55 20.10
N ARG A 126 -7.63 16.68 20.97
CA ARG A 126 -7.46 16.73 22.43
C ARG A 126 -6.29 15.92 22.95
N THR A 127 -5.72 15.04 22.12
CA THR A 127 -4.57 14.23 22.55
C THR A 127 -3.34 15.12 22.57
N ASP A 128 -2.88 15.48 23.78
CA ASP A 128 -1.64 16.20 23.92
C ASP A 128 -0.48 15.32 23.39
N MET A 129 0.28 15.89 22.47
CA MET A 129 1.31 15.17 21.71
C MET A 129 2.56 16.03 21.68
N THR A 130 3.50 15.66 22.53
CA THR A 130 4.82 16.27 22.61
C THR A 130 5.75 15.59 21.60
N LEU A 131 6.18 16.34 20.59
CA LEU A 131 7.22 15.91 19.67
C LEU A 131 8.56 16.08 20.40
N THR A 132 9.33 15.01 20.54
CA THR A 132 10.61 15.02 21.28
C THR A 132 11.82 15.15 20.35
N ASP A 133 11.63 14.83 19.08
CA ASP A 133 12.69 14.74 18.08
C ASP A 133 12.49 15.77 16.95
N SER A 134 13.59 16.11 16.26
CA SER A 134 13.64 17.07 15.16
C SER A 134 14.39 16.53 13.96
N PHE A 135 13.85 16.77 12.76
CA PHE A 135 14.43 16.28 11.49
C PHE A 135 15.89 16.68 11.29
N THR A 136 16.33 17.83 11.82
CA THR A 136 17.69 18.35 11.66
C THR A 136 18.76 17.40 12.16
N SER A 137 18.45 16.54 13.14
CA SER A 137 19.36 15.53 13.69
C SER A 137 19.65 14.37 12.73
N TYR A 138 18.85 14.19 11.68
CA TYR A 138 18.92 13.05 10.75
C TYR A 138 19.48 13.40 9.37
N LEU A 139 19.90 14.64 9.16
CA LEU A 139 20.54 15.06 7.91
C LEU A 139 21.95 14.47 7.82
N SER A 140 22.11 13.41 7.03
CA SER A 140 23.42 12.86 6.69
C SER A 140 24.26 13.91 5.96
N PRO A 141 25.58 14.02 6.25
CA PRO A 141 26.47 14.83 5.43
C PRO A 141 26.44 14.35 3.97
N ALA A 142 26.53 15.27 3.02
CA ALA A 142 26.58 14.96 1.60
C ALA A 142 27.68 13.91 1.35
N THR A 143 27.27 12.70 0.98
CA THR A 143 28.17 11.55 0.88
C THR A 143 28.82 11.54 -0.50
N GLN A 144 30.16 11.54 -0.56
CA GLN A 144 30.92 11.62 -1.82
C GLN A 144 30.79 10.38 -2.76
N ASN A 145 30.07 9.32 -2.36
CA ASN A 145 29.96 8.06 -3.11
C ASN A 145 28.49 7.63 -3.32
N GLU A 146 27.71 8.46 -4.02
CA GLU A 146 26.33 8.15 -4.44
C GLU A 146 26.25 6.89 -5.32
N GLY A 147 27.25 6.63 -6.15
CA GLY A 147 27.23 5.49 -7.09
C GLY A 147 27.21 4.11 -6.44
N LEU A 148 27.97 3.91 -5.36
CA LEU A 148 28.02 2.63 -4.64
C LEU A 148 26.76 2.41 -3.80
N THR A 149 26.28 3.47 -3.15
CA THR A 149 25.07 3.42 -2.32
C THR A 149 23.81 3.18 -3.16
N ILE A 150 23.70 3.75 -4.36
CA ILE A 150 22.59 3.49 -5.28
C ILE A 150 22.57 2.03 -5.75
N ARG A 151 23.74 1.46 -6.09
CA ARG A 151 23.83 0.05 -6.53
C ARG A 151 23.39 -0.92 -5.44
N ASP A 152 23.86 -0.72 -4.21
CA ASP A 152 23.47 -1.53 -3.06
C ASP A 152 21.99 -1.35 -2.71
N ALA A 153 21.46 -0.14 -2.83
CA ALA A 153 20.04 0.15 -2.62
C ALA A 153 19.15 -0.54 -3.66
N LEU A 154 19.52 -0.51 -4.95
CA LEU A 154 18.81 -1.21 -6.02
C LEU A 154 18.80 -2.72 -5.80
N ALA A 155 19.91 -3.30 -5.36
CA ALA A 155 20.00 -4.73 -5.07
C ALA A 155 19.08 -5.16 -3.90
N LYS A 156 18.88 -4.28 -2.91
CA LYS A 156 18.07 -4.54 -1.71
C LYS A 156 16.61 -4.06 -1.82
N ARG A 157 16.20 -3.50 -2.96
CA ARG A 157 14.86 -2.93 -3.14
C ARG A 157 13.81 -4.02 -3.30
N ILE A 158 12.91 -4.13 -2.32
CA ILE A 158 11.85 -5.14 -2.30
C ILE A 158 10.90 -4.99 -3.49
N ASP A 159 10.64 -3.77 -3.97
CA ASP A 159 9.77 -3.53 -5.14
C ASP A 159 10.28 -4.25 -6.41
N LEU A 160 11.59 -4.23 -6.65
CA LEU A 160 12.19 -4.89 -7.81
C LEU A 160 12.15 -6.41 -7.68
N GLN A 161 12.26 -6.93 -6.45
CA GLN A 161 12.11 -8.35 -6.17
C GLN A 161 10.66 -8.81 -6.38
N LEU A 162 9.67 -8.05 -5.89
CA LEU A 162 8.25 -8.33 -6.13
C LEU A 162 7.90 -8.26 -7.62
N ALA A 163 8.40 -7.27 -8.35
CA ALA A 163 8.19 -7.18 -9.79
C ALA A 163 8.76 -8.40 -10.53
N ARG A 164 9.94 -8.88 -10.12
CA ARG A 164 10.54 -10.11 -10.65
C ARG A 164 9.68 -11.34 -10.32
N ASP A 165 9.20 -11.45 -9.08
CA ASP A 165 8.34 -12.57 -8.66
C ASP A 165 7.04 -12.61 -9.47
N THR A 166 6.46 -11.45 -9.80
CA THR A 166 5.30 -11.36 -10.71
C THR A 166 5.61 -11.86 -12.11
N VAL A 167 6.79 -11.54 -12.66
CA VAL A 167 7.23 -12.06 -13.97
C VAL A 167 7.38 -13.58 -13.93
N ILE A 168 7.98 -14.13 -12.87
CA ILE A 168 8.11 -15.58 -12.66
C ILE A 168 6.73 -16.24 -12.54
N ALA A 169 5.82 -15.64 -11.77
CA ALA A 169 4.46 -16.13 -11.63
C ALA A 169 3.70 -16.16 -12.97
N ASN A 170 3.87 -15.12 -13.80
CA ASN A 170 3.30 -15.08 -15.14
C ASN A 170 3.89 -16.17 -16.06
N GLN A 171 5.18 -16.48 -15.94
CA GLN A 171 5.79 -17.60 -16.67
C GLN A 171 5.19 -18.95 -16.24
N PHE A 172 4.92 -19.14 -14.95
CA PHE A 172 4.21 -20.34 -14.48
C PHE A 172 2.80 -20.43 -15.06
N ASN A 173 2.06 -19.33 -15.16
CA ASN A 173 0.74 -19.31 -15.80
C ASN A 173 0.81 -19.74 -17.28
N VAL A 174 1.87 -19.36 -18.00
CA VAL A 174 2.10 -19.83 -19.38
C VAL A 174 2.36 -21.33 -19.43
N ILE A 175 3.22 -21.85 -18.55
CA ILE A 175 3.50 -23.29 -18.48
C ILE A 175 2.25 -24.10 -18.11
N ALA A 176 1.40 -23.60 -17.20
CA ALA A 176 0.11 -24.21 -16.90
C ALA A 176 -0.87 -24.17 -18.08
N ALA A 177 -0.90 -23.06 -18.82
CA ALA A 177 -1.71 -22.95 -20.03
C ALA A 177 -1.24 -23.96 -21.09
N GLU A 178 0.08 -24.07 -21.29
CA GLU A 178 0.68 -25.07 -22.18
C GLU A 178 0.39 -26.52 -21.74
N ASP A 179 0.47 -26.84 -20.44
CA ASP A 179 0.11 -28.16 -19.92
C ASP A 179 -1.39 -28.45 -20.11
N GLY A 180 -2.25 -27.43 -19.94
CA GLY A 180 -3.66 -27.49 -20.27
C GLY A 180 -3.95 -27.78 -21.75
N MET A 181 -3.03 -27.44 -22.66
CA MET A 181 -3.12 -27.75 -24.09
C MET A 181 -2.62 -29.17 -24.44
N ARG A 182 -1.98 -29.91 -23.52
CA ARG A 182 -1.51 -31.30 -23.76
C ARG A 182 -2.66 -32.29 -23.67
N ASN A 183 -2.53 -33.47 -24.28
CA ASN A 183 -3.55 -34.51 -24.20
C ASN A 183 -3.73 -35.01 -22.75
N GLN A 184 -4.98 -35.23 -22.33
CA GLN A 184 -5.31 -35.73 -21.00
C GLN A 184 -5.59 -37.24 -21.07
N LEU A 185 -4.93 -38.02 -20.21
CA LEU A 185 -5.18 -39.44 -20.01
C LEU A 185 -5.39 -39.68 -18.52
N ASP A 186 -6.58 -40.13 -18.15
CA ASP A 186 -6.96 -40.40 -16.77
C ASP A 186 -7.30 -41.87 -16.59
N LEU A 187 -6.79 -42.46 -15.51
CA LEU A 187 -7.20 -43.78 -15.03
C LEU A 187 -8.28 -43.61 -13.97
N TYR A 188 -9.46 -44.20 -14.17
CA TYR A 188 -10.51 -44.22 -13.16
C TYR A 188 -10.79 -45.65 -12.69
N ALA A 189 -10.93 -45.78 -11.38
CA ALA A 189 -11.34 -47.01 -10.71
C ALA A 189 -12.56 -46.71 -9.83
N ARG A 190 -13.63 -47.48 -10.02
CA ARG A 190 -14.90 -47.37 -9.30
C ARG A 190 -15.23 -48.68 -8.62
N LEU A 191 -15.59 -48.58 -7.34
CA LEU A 191 -16.06 -49.69 -6.53
C LEU A 191 -17.38 -49.28 -5.90
N ASP A 192 -18.49 -49.82 -6.38
CA ASP A 192 -19.82 -49.55 -5.84
C ASP A 192 -20.34 -50.79 -5.13
N ARG A 193 -20.89 -50.59 -3.93
CA ARG A 193 -21.54 -51.65 -3.15
C ARG A 193 -23.00 -51.27 -2.99
N THR A 194 -23.87 -52.00 -3.68
CA THR A 194 -25.32 -51.81 -3.58
C THR A 194 -25.90 -52.99 -2.82
N SER A 195 -26.71 -52.69 -1.81
CA SER A 195 -27.48 -53.67 -1.06
C SER A 195 -28.93 -53.37 -1.32
N ASP A 196 -29.60 -54.28 -2.03
CA ASP A 196 -31.05 -54.20 -2.18
C ASP A 196 -31.68 -55.07 -1.09
N ASN A 197 -32.67 -54.53 -0.39
CA ASN A 197 -33.36 -55.22 0.70
C ASN A 197 -34.86 -55.29 0.40
N THR A 198 -35.17 -55.84 -0.76
CA THR A 198 -36.53 -56.15 -1.18
C THR A 198 -36.79 -57.63 -0.90
N THR A 199 -37.78 -57.90 -0.04
CA THR A 199 -38.26 -59.25 0.33
C THR A 199 -37.27 -60.18 1.08
N GLY A 200 -36.70 -59.69 2.19
CA GLY A 200 -36.17 -60.54 3.26
C GLY A 200 -34.89 -61.35 2.98
N THR A 201 -34.33 -61.24 1.77
CA THR A 201 -33.06 -61.86 1.40
C THR A 201 -32.08 -60.76 0.99
N ALA A 202 -31.07 -60.50 1.82
CA ALA A 202 -30.07 -59.47 1.55
C ALA A 202 -29.15 -59.91 0.40
N THR A 203 -29.39 -59.39 -0.81
CA THR A 203 -28.50 -59.63 -1.95
C THR A 203 -27.45 -58.53 -1.99
N ARG A 204 -26.19 -58.91 -1.70
CA ARG A 204 -25.06 -57.98 -1.69
C ARG A 204 -24.37 -58.01 -3.05
N GLN A 205 -24.57 -56.98 -3.85
CA GLN A 205 -23.91 -56.84 -5.14
C GLN A 205 -22.70 -55.90 -5.03
N ILE A 206 -21.54 -56.36 -5.53
CA ILE A 206 -20.32 -55.55 -5.61
C ILE A 206 -20.03 -55.33 -7.08
N ASN A 207 -20.16 -54.08 -7.53
CA ASN A 207 -19.81 -53.69 -8.89
C ASN A 207 -18.42 -53.04 -8.88
N ARG A 208 -17.55 -53.50 -9.78
CA ARG A 208 -16.19 -52.98 -9.94
C ARG A 208 -16.01 -52.57 -11.39
N ALA A 209 -15.50 -51.35 -11.62
CA ALA A 209 -15.17 -50.87 -12.95
C ALA A 209 -13.82 -50.18 -12.92
N VAL A 210 -12.99 -50.47 -13.92
CA VAL A 210 -11.74 -49.77 -14.20
C VAL A 210 -11.81 -49.31 -15.64
N GLY A 211 -11.43 -48.07 -15.90
CA GLY A 211 -11.38 -47.56 -17.26
C GLY A 211 -10.37 -46.44 -17.43
N LEU A 212 -10.07 -46.20 -18.70
CA LEU A 212 -9.18 -45.14 -19.14
C LEU A 212 -10.02 -44.11 -19.89
N SER A 213 -9.82 -42.84 -19.58
CA SER A 213 -10.43 -41.72 -20.29
C SER A 213 -9.33 -40.97 -21.03
N PHE A 214 -9.51 -40.77 -22.34
CA PHE A 214 -8.60 -39.98 -23.16
C PHE A 214 -9.35 -38.78 -23.72
N SER A 215 -8.81 -37.58 -23.51
CA SER A 215 -9.38 -36.33 -23.99
C SER A 215 -8.32 -35.50 -24.71
N MET A 216 -8.65 -35.07 -25.93
CA MET A 216 -7.80 -34.26 -26.78
C MET A 216 -8.55 -32.97 -27.18
N PRO A 217 -7.97 -31.78 -26.90
CA PRO A 217 -8.56 -30.53 -27.37
C PRO A 217 -8.44 -30.46 -28.90
N LEU A 218 -9.57 -30.32 -29.58
CA LEU A 218 -9.66 -30.29 -31.05
C LEU A 218 -9.35 -28.92 -31.67
N ASP A 219 -9.35 -27.86 -30.85
CA ASP A 219 -8.97 -26.51 -31.26
C ASP A 219 -7.75 -26.04 -30.47
N LYS A 220 -6.63 -25.83 -31.17
CA LYS A 220 -5.36 -25.32 -30.60
C LYS A 220 -5.15 -23.84 -30.91
N SER A 221 -6.16 -23.15 -31.43
CA SER A 221 -6.10 -21.76 -31.87
C SER A 221 -7.16 -20.91 -31.18
N GLN A 222 -7.03 -20.71 -29.87
CA GLN A 222 -7.57 -19.49 -29.26
C GLN A 222 -6.41 -18.59 -28.85
N THR A 223 -6.14 -17.65 -29.76
CA THR A 223 -5.44 -16.40 -29.51
C THR A 223 -5.95 -15.74 -28.23
N LEU A 224 -5.02 -15.23 -27.41
CA LEU A 224 -5.30 -14.33 -26.29
C LEU A 224 -6.35 -13.27 -26.67
N PRO A 225 -7.40 -13.03 -25.86
CA PRO A 225 -8.12 -11.77 -25.93
C PRO A 225 -7.38 -10.74 -25.07
N GLY A 226 -6.83 -9.71 -25.71
CA GLY A 226 -6.57 -8.42 -25.06
C GLY A 226 -5.11 -7.99 -24.93
N SER A 227 -4.49 -7.61 -26.05
CA SER A 227 -3.52 -6.52 -26.08
C SER A 227 -4.17 -5.32 -26.76
N ALA A 228 -4.66 -4.38 -25.95
CA ALA A 228 -4.91 -2.99 -26.30
C ALA A 228 -4.43 -2.14 -25.12
#